data_AF-A0A5D4JNV4-F1
#
_entry.id   AF-A0A5D4JNV4-F1
#
_cell.length_a   1.000
_cell.length_b   1.000
_cell.length_c   1.000
_cell.angle_alpha   90.00
_cell.angle_beta   90.00
_cell.angle_gamma   90.00
#
_symmetry.space_group_name_H-M   'P 1'
#
loop_
_entity.id
_entity.type
_entity.pdbx_description
1 polymer ?
#
loop_
_entity_poly.entity_id
_entity_poly.type
_entity_poly.pdbx_seq_one_letter_code
_entity_poly.pdbx_strand_id
1 'polypeptide(L)'
;MAQTTAEDLYEEVVANFPGGLSPRWQHVIDDPRGFVAAYTRTLARVWAEFEPVWKQSRDLLHREAERIGAASVTGTLDAALATLNHPISLADESLRLSGPQNSTIPLHGRSITLIPIVSGSSASLYNVEAESVWVGYPVPGVGRLWESGVASAPVPGRALEAVLGPARAQLLRAAERPLTMGEASTILGCVPSAVTHHCRRLEAAQLITRTRNGKNVLVRRTPTGDQLIELLATP
;
A
#
# COMPACT_ATOMS: atom_id res chain seq x y z
N MET A 1 -10.82 11.53 20.15
CA MET A 1 -11.34 12.56 19.23
C MET A 1 -12.24 13.45 20.06
N ALA A 2 -11.96 14.77 20.10
CA ALA A 2 -12.87 15.71 20.74
C ALA A 2 -14.25 15.59 20.06
N GLN A 3 -15.33 15.51 20.84
CA GLN A 3 -16.68 15.54 20.30
C GLN A 3 -16.97 16.99 19.93
N THR A 4 -16.83 17.35 18.65
CA THR A 4 -17.30 18.65 18.14
C THR A 4 -18.78 18.78 18.47
N THR A 5 -19.13 19.76 19.30
CA THR A 5 -20.52 20.02 19.66
C THR A 5 -21.20 20.83 18.56
N ALA A 6 -22.53 20.89 18.60
CA ALA A 6 -23.31 21.74 17.70
C ALA A 6 -22.97 23.24 17.87
N GLU A 7 -22.56 23.63 19.08
CA GLU A 7 -22.18 24.99 19.43
C GLU A 7 -20.81 25.33 18.85
N ASP A 8 -19.82 24.44 18.99
CA ASP A 8 -18.49 24.59 18.36
C ASP A 8 -18.61 24.72 16.83
N LEU A 9 -19.47 23.91 16.21
CA LEU A 9 -19.70 23.95 14.76
C LEU A 9 -20.32 25.28 14.32
N TYR A 10 -21.28 25.80 15.09
CA TYR A 10 -21.91 27.09 14.80
C TYR A 10 -20.89 28.22 14.88
N GLU A 11 -20.09 28.27 15.95
CA GLU A 11 -19.07 29.31 16.16
C GLU A 11 -17.99 29.27 15.07
N GLU A 12 -17.47 28.09 14.71
CA GLU A 12 -16.50 27.96 13.62
C GLU A 12 -17.07 28.40 12.27
N VAL A 13 -18.31 28.04 11.96
CA VAL A 13 -18.94 28.41 10.69
C VAL A 13 -19.12 29.93 10.61
N VAL A 14 -19.57 30.59 11.67
CA VAL A 14 -19.68 32.06 11.68
C VAL A 14 -18.30 32.73 11.57
N ALA A 15 -17.29 32.22 12.27
CA ALA A 15 -15.93 32.77 12.24
C ALA A 15 -15.26 32.66 10.86
N ASN A 16 -15.50 31.56 10.13
CA ASN A 16 -14.92 31.31 8.81
C ASN A 16 -15.71 31.97 7.65
N PHE A 17 -16.95 32.43 7.89
CA PHE A 17 -17.80 33.11 6.90
C PHE A 17 -18.28 34.49 7.38
N PRO A 18 -17.37 35.45 7.63
CA PRO A 18 -17.73 36.77 8.18
C PRO A 18 -18.58 37.63 7.23
N GLY A 19 -18.62 37.29 5.92
CA GLY A 19 -19.48 37.95 4.92
C GLY A 19 -20.92 37.41 4.86
N GLY A 20 -21.31 36.54 5.79
CA GLY A 20 -22.59 35.86 5.80
C GLY A 20 -22.55 34.49 5.12
N LEU A 21 -23.45 33.60 5.55
CA LEU A 21 -23.50 32.24 5.05
C LEU A 21 -24.21 32.15 3.71
N SER A 22 -23.65 31.35 2.80
CA SER A 22 -24.38 30.97 1.58
C SER A 22 -25.65 30.21 1.96
N PRO A 23 -26.76 30.33 1.20
CA PRO A 23 -27.99 29.56 1.43
C PRO A 23 -27.76 28.05 1.51
N ARG A 24 -26.68 27.55 0.88
CA ARG A 24 -26.28 26.13 0.95
C ARG A 24 -25.80 25.71 2.34
N TRP A 25 -25.35 26.63 3.20
CA TRP A 25 -24.89 26.34 4.56
C TRP A 25 -25.94 26.64 5.62
N GLN A 26 -27.07 27.26 5.25
CA GLN A 26 -28.13 27.61 6.20
C GLN A 26 -28.67 26.40 6.97
N HIS A 27 -28.85 25.27 6.29
CA HIS A 27 -29.29 24.02 6.92
C HIS A 27 -28.34 23.47 8.00
N VAL A 28 -27.05 23.85 7.98
CA VAL A 28 -26.06 23.46 9.00
C VAL A 28 -26.32 24.21 10.30
N ILE A 29 -26.78 25.46 10.20
CA ILE A 29 -27.11 26.31 11.33
C ILE A 29 -28.52 25.99 11.86
N ASP A 30 -29.45 25.67 10.98
CA ASP A 30 -30.84 25.38 11.36
C ASP A 30 -30.96 24.03 12.11
N ASP A 31 -30.10 23.05 11.77
CA ASP A 31 -30.02 21.74 12.45
C ASP A 31 -28.57 21.21 12.52
N PRO A 32 -27.72 21.78 13.40
CA PRO A 32 -26.31 21.39 13.52
C PRO A 32 -26.15 19.95 13.99
N ARG A 33 -27.06 19.44 14.84
CA ARG A 33 -27.03 18.04 15.30
C ARG A 33 -27.35 17.08 14.15
N GLY A 34 -28.40 17.36 13.38
CA GLY A 34 -28.75 16.57 12.20
C GLY A 34 -27.67 16.61 11.12
N PHE A 35 -27.04 17.76 10.91
CA PHE A 35 -25.89 17.88 10.01
C PHE A 35 -24.71 17.01 10.47
N VAL A 36 -24.26 17.11 11.73
CA VAL A 36 -23.15 16.30 12.24
C VAL A 36 -23.46 14.80 12.11
N ALA A 37 -24.70 14.39 12.42
CA ALA A 37 -25.13 13.00 12.27
C ALA A 37 -25.14 12.54 10.80
N ALA A 38 -25.61 13.38 9.88
CA ALA A 38 -25.59 13.09 8.44
C ALA A 38 -24.16 13.04 7.89
N TYR A 39 -23.33 14.02 8.23
CA TYR A 39 -21.93 14.12 7.84
C TYR A 39 -21.12 12.92 8.32
N THR A 40 -21.26 12.54 9.59
CA THR A 40 -20.57 11.38 10.17
C THR A 40 -20.99 10.08 9.46
N ARG A 41 -22.28 9.90 9.17
CA ARG A 41 -22.77 8.73 8.41
C ARG A 41 -22.20 8.70 6.98
N THR A 42 -22.12 9.85 6.32
CA THR A 42 -21.53 9.96 4.97
C THR A 42 -20.04 9.63 5.01
N LEU A 43 -19.28 10.21 5.94
CA LEU A 43 -17.87 9.90 6.12
C LEU A 43 -17.65 8.42 6.42
N ALA A 44 -18.47 7.79 7.27
CA ALA A 44 -18.36 6.38 7.56
C ALA A 44 -18.59 5.50 6.30
N ARG A 45 -19.53 5.89 5.43
CA ARG A 45 -19.76 5.20 4.15
C ARG A 45 -18.60 5.38 3.17
N VAL A 46 -18.10 6.61 3.03
CA VAL A 46 -16.92 6.88 2.19
C VAL A 46 -15.71 6.13 2.73
N TRP A 47 -15.52 6.10 4.05
CA TRP A 47 -14.43 5.36 4.68
C TRP A 47 -14.52 3.86 4.41
N ALA A 48 -15.72 3.25 4.47
CA ALA A 48 -15.87 1.83 4.17
C ALA A 48 -15.37 1.46 2.75
N GLU A 49 -15.57 2.35 1.78
CA GLU A 49 -15.06 2.17 0.41
C GLU A 49 -13.54 2.45 0.32
N PHE A 50 -13.03 3.40 1.10
CA PHE A 50 -11.62 3.80 1.07
C PHE A 50 -10.71 2.92 1.93
N GLU A 51 -11.23 2.27 2.96
CA GLU A 51 -10.47 1.47 3.94
C GLU A 51 -9.57 0.39 3.28
N PRO A 52 -10.01 -0.36 2.26
CA PRO A 52 -9.15 -1.34 1.58
C PRO A 52 -7.95 -0.68 0.89
N VAL A 53 -8.19 0.43 0.19
CA VAL A 53 -7.13 1.21 -0.48
C VAL A 53 -6.17 1.78 0.57
N TRP A 54 -6.71 2.31 1.67
CA TRP A 54 -5.90 2.81 2.79
C TRP A 54 -5.00 1.71 3.37
N LYS A 55 -5.54 0.52 3.66
CA LYS A 55 -4.77 -0.62 4.18
C LYS A 55 -3.64 -1.02 3.23
N GLN A 56 -3.92 -1.12 1.93
CA GLN A 56 -2.91 -1.45 0.91
C GLN A 56 -1.85 -0.35 0.75
N SER A 57 -2.23 0.92 0.96
CA SER A 57 -1.32 2.06 0.84
C SER A 57 -0.31 2.17 1.97
N ARG A 58 -0.56 1.57 3.15
CA ARG A 58 0.31 1.69 4.33
C ARG A 58 1.76 1.29 4.04
N ASP A 59 1.95 0.22 3.27
CA ASP A 59 3.29 -0.23 2.89
C ASP A 59 3.99 0.76 1.96
N LEU A 60 3.25 1.39 1.03
CA LEU A 60 3.80 2.42 0.15
C LEU A 60 4.22 3.65 0.95
N LEU A 61 3.39 4.09 1.89
CA LEU A 61 3.68 5.22 2.77
C LEU A 61 4.91 4.94 3.65
N HIS A 62 5.01 3.72 4.19
CA HIS A 62 6.16 3.33 5.03
C HIS A 62 7.47 3.32 4.23
N ARG A 63 7.48 2.65 3.07
CA ARG A 63 8.67 2.63 2.18
C ARG A 63 9.06 4.04 1.73
N GLU A 64 8.09 4.90 1.51
CA GLU A 64 8.36 6.29 1.12
C GLU A 64 8.99 7.09 2.26
N ALA A 65 8.51 6.92 3.50
CA ALA A 65 9.14 7.51 4.67
C ALA A 65 10.59 7.03 4.86
N GLU A 66 10.85 5.73 4.68
CA GLU A 66 12.21 5.16 4.72
C GLU A 66 13.10 5.73 3.61
N ARG A 67 12.58 5.81 2.37
CA ARG A 67 13.31 6.32 1.21
C ARG A 67 13.73 7.78 1.39
N ILE A 68 12.81 8.64 1.83
CA ILE A 68 13.08 10.06 2.09
C ILE A 68 13.98 10.23 3.30
N GLY A 69 13.76 9.45 4.37
CA GLY A 69 14.60 9.46 5.56
C GLY A 69 16.05 9.10 5.26
N ALA A 70 16.27 8.01 4.51
CA ALA A 70 17.60 7.61 4.06
C ALA A 70 18.26 8.69 3.20
N ALA A 71 17.54 9.20 2.19
CA ALA A 71 18.04 10.24 1.29
C ALA A 71 18.42 11.55 2.01
N SER A 72 17.69 11.89 3.08
CA SER A 72 17.97 13.06 3.90
C SER A 72 19.29 12.93 4.67
N VAL A 73 19.60 11.73 5.19
CA VAL A 73 20.84 11.47 5.95
C VAL A 73 22.04 11.27 5.03
N THR A 74 21.84 10.73 3.83
CA THR A 74 22.92 10.48 2.84
C THR A 74 23.21 11.67 1.94
N GLY A 75 22.45 12.77 2.06
CA GLY A 75 22.62 13.95 1.20
C GLY A 75 22.21 13.73 -0.25
N THR A 76 21.28 12.80 -0.52
CA THR A 76 20.80 12.44 -1.86
C THR A 76 19.32 12.78 -2.04
N LEU A 77 18.83 13.79 -1.33
CA LEU A 77 17.42 14.19 -1.33
C LEU A 77 17.00 14.77 -2.69
N ASP A 78 17.90 15.44 -3.39
CA ASP A 78 17.74 15.92 -4.76
C ASP A 78 17.39 14.78 -5.72
N ALA A 79 18.19 13.71 -5.73
CA ALA A 79 17.97 12.53 -6.55
C ALA A 79 16.68 11.80 -6.15
N ALA A 80 16.37 11.73 -4.85
CA ALA A 80 15.14 11.14 -4.37
C ALA A 80 13.90 11.93 -4.85
N LEU A 81 13.92 13.26 -4.81
CA LEU A 81 12.82 14.10 -5.25
C LEU A 81 12.68 14.12 -6.78
N ALA A 82 13.80 14.02 -7.52
CA ALA A 82 13.78 13.95 -8.98
C ALA A 82 13.04 12.73 -9.55
N THR A 83 12.84 11.68 -8.75
CA THR A 83 12.06 10.49 -9.15
C THR A 83 10.55 10.65 -8.99
N LEU A 84 10.08 11.75 -8.41
CA LEU A 84 8.66 12.01 -8.26
C LEU A 84 8.06 12.39 -9.62
N ASN A 85 6.95 11.75 -9.99
CA ASN A 85 6.19 12.07 -11.22
C ASN A 85 5.50 13.46 -11.18
N HIS A 86 5.76 14.24 -10.14
CA HIS A 86 5.30 15.61 -9.99
C HIS A 86 6.53 16.52 -10.06
N PRO A 87 6.45 17.71 -10.68
CA PRO A 87 7.57 18.63 -10.77
C PRO A 87 7.89 19.29 -9.42
N ILE A 88 8.42 18.48 -8.51
CA ILE A 88 9.10 18.86 -7.28
C ILE A 88 10.58 18.62 -7.54
N SER A 89 11.39 19.68 -7.54
CA SER A 89 12.84 19.53 -7.67
C SER A 89 13.53 20.35 -6.60
N LEU A 90 14.59 19.78 -6.03
CA LEU A 90 15.53 20.53 -5.22
C LEU A 90 16.57 21.12 -6.18
N ALA A 91 16.71 22.44 -6.16
CA ALA A 91 17.72 23.15 -6.94
C ALA A 91 18.37 24.19 -6.03
N ASP A 92 19.70 24.11 -5.92
CA ASP A 92 20.49 24.90 -4.97
C ASP A 92 19.99 24.66 -3.53
N GLU A 93 19.39 25.68 -2.90
CA GLU A 93 18.76 25.59 -1.58
C GLU A 93 17.23 25.77 -1.62
N SER A 94 16.63 25.59 -2.79
CA SER A 94 15.20 25.86 -3.01
C SER A 94 14.45 24.62 -3.48
N LEU A 95 13.32 24.35 -2.84
CA LEU A 95 12.35 23.37 -3.31
C LEU A 95 11.43 24.05 -4.34
N ARG A 96 11.54 23.64 -5.60
CA ARG A 96 10.72 24.16 -6.70
C ARG A 96 9.50 23.28 -6.89
N LEU A 97 8.33 23.90 -6.83
CA LEU A 97 7.04 23.26 -7.09
C LEU A 97 6.44 23.91 -8.34
N SER A 98 5.91 23.13 -9.28
CA SER A 98 5.12 23.73 -10.36
C SER A 98 3.73 24.12 -9.86
N GLY A 99 3.33 25.35 -10.14
CA GLY A 99 2.02 25.89 -9.81
C GLY A 99 1.69 27.07 -10.72
N PRO A 100 0.45 27.58 -10.64
CA PRO A 100 0.00 28.69 -11.47
C PRO A 100 0.66 30.04 -11.14
N GLN A 101 1.35 30.13 -10.01
CA GLN A 101 1.99 31.35 -9.51
C GLN A 101 3.50 31.12 -9.44
N ASN A 102 4.26 32.08 -9.93
CA ASN A 102 5.71 32.10 -9.82
C ASN A 102 6.10 32.99 -8.63
N SER A 103 6.12 32.42 -7.43
CA SER A 103 6.50 33.11 -6.19
C SER A 103 7.64 32.36 -5.50
N THR A 104 8.57 33.12 -4.93
CA THR A 104 9.63 32.58 -4.07
C THR A 104 9.31 32.93 -2.64
N ILE A 105 9.24 31.91 -1.79
CA ILE A 105 8.86 32.08 -0.38
C ILE A 105 10.07 31.77 0.50
N PRO A 106 10.64 32.77 1.18
CA PRO A 106 11.73 32.52 2.12
C PRO A 106 11.23 31.70 3.32
N LEU A 107 11.94 30.62 3.64
CA LEU A 107 11.59 29.75 4.76
C LEU A 107 11.99 30.32 6.11
N HIS A 108 12.94 31.27 6.15
CA HIS A 108 13.41 31.89 7.40
C HIS A 108 13.81 30.86 8.48
N GLY A 109 14.45 29.76 8.08
CA GLY A 109 14.86 28.68 8.99
C GLY A 109 13.76 27.67 9.35
N ARG A 110 12.54 27.82 8.83
CA ARG A 110 11.47 26.82 8.99
C ARG A 110 11.81 25.55 8.21
N SER A 111 11.54 24.39 8.81
CA SER A 111 11.63 23.09 8.14
C SER A 111 10.48 22.89 7.15
N ILE A 112 10.74 22.16 6.06
CA ILE A 112 9.70 21.67 5.16
C ILE A 112 9.34 20.23 5.56
N THR A 113 8.05 19.96 5.76
CA THR A 113 7.55 18.59 5.91
C THR A 113 7.10 18.04 4.56
N LEU A 114 7.67 16.90 4.18
CA LEU A 114 7.25 16.12 3.02
C LEU A 114 6.12 15.17 3.43
N ILE A 115 4.96 15.27 2.78
CA ILE A 115 3.76 14.49 3.11
C ILE A 115 3.38 13.61 1.90
N PRO A 116 3.73 12.32 1.91
CA PRO A 116 3.22 11.39 0.91
C PRO A 116 1.70 11.26 1.04
N ILE A 117 0.96 11.45 -0.05
CA ILE A 117 -0.50 11.35 -0.08
C ILE A 117 -0.96 10.21 -1.00
N VAL A 118 -2.02 9.52 -0.56
CA VAL A 118 -2.70 8.47 -1.33
C VAL A 118 -3.77 9.13 -2.20
N SER A 119 -3.31 9.85 -3.21
CA SER A 119 -4.17 10.60 -4.14
C SER A 119 -3.78 10.31 -5.59
N GLY A 120 -4.56 10.84 -6.53
CA GLY A 120 -4.27 10.72 -7.96
C GLY A 120 -2.88 11.26 -8.32
N SER A 121 -2.34 10.84 -9.47
CA SER A 121 -0.97 11.13 -9.91
C SER A 121 -0.65 12.61 -10.14
N SER A 122 -1.67 13.48 -10.20
CA SER A 122 -1.56 14.93 -10.37
C SER A 122 -1.83 15.73 -9.10
N ALA A 123 -2.12 15.08 -7.97
CA ALA A 123 -2.49 15.78 -6.74
C ALA A 123 -1.24 16.34 -6.03
N SER A 124 -1.16 17.66 -5.92
CA SER A 124 -0.21 18.34 -5.06
C SER A 124 -0.92 19.38 -4.21
N LEU A 125 -0.58 19.37 -2.93
CA LEU A 125 -1.07 20.31 -1.94
C LEU A 125 0.14 20.89 -1.24
N TYR A 126 0.12 22.16 -0.88
CA TYR A 126 1.16 22.72 -0.04
C TYR A 126 0.58 23.80 0.87
N ASN A 127 1.25 24.02 1.99
CA ASN A 127 1.00 25.15 2.87
C ASN A 127 2.32 25.86 3.12
N VAL A 128 2.29 27.18 2.89
CA VAL A 128 3.41 28.10 3.03
C VAL A 128 3.09 29.27 3.96
N GLU A 129 1.84 29.39 4.42
CA GLU A 129 1.30 30.51 5.20
C GLU A 129 1.15 30.20 6.70
N ALA A 130 1.05 28.92 7.08
CA ALA A 130 0.91 28.51 8.48
C ALA A 130 2.25 28.48 9.25
N GLU A 131 2.17 28.16 10.54
CA GLU A 131 3.34 27.93 11.41
C GLU A 131 4.23 26.76 10.94
N SER A 132 3.72 25.89 10.07
CA SER A 132 4.44 24.78 9.46
C SER A 132 4.39 24.85 7.93
N VAL A 133 5.54 24.66 7.27
CA VAL A 133 5.62 24.54 5.80
C VAL A 133 5.57 23.06 5.43
N TRP A 134 4.63 22.67 4.57
CA TRP A 134 4.53 21.29 4.12
C TRP A 134 4.15 21.17 2.65
N VAL A 135 4.59 20.07 2.03
CA VAL A 135 4.30 19.73 0.64
C VAL A 135 3.77 18.31 0.58
N GLY A 136 2.51 18.20 0.18
CA GLY A 136 1.84 16.96 -0.15
C GLY A 136 2.12 16.53 -1.58
N TYR A 137 2.56 15.29 -1.79
CA TYR A 137 2.85 14.73 -3.11
C TYR A 137 2.40 13.27 -3.24
N PRO A 138 2.04 12.79 -4.46
CA PRO A 138 1.54 11.44 -4.63
C PRO A 138 2.61 10.41 -4.24
N VAL A 139 2.26 9.48 -3.36
CA VAL A 139 3.20 8.41 -2.97
C VAL A 139 3.60 7.57 -4.19
N PRO A 140 4.89 7.28 -4.42
CA PRO A 140 5.32 6.45 -5.53
C PRO A 140 4.59 5.10 -5.55
N GLY A 141 4.08 4.72 -6.72
CA GLY A 141 3.33 3.47 -6.90
C GLY A 141 1.84 3.53 -6.57
N VAL A 142 1.30 4.69 -6.15
CA VAL A 142 -0.13 4.86 -5.82
C VAL A 142 -1.07 4.52 -6.98
N GLY A 143 -0.66 4.74 -8.23
CA GLY A 143 -1.47 4.42 -9.42
C GLY A 143 -1.88 2.95 -9.50
N ARG A 144 -1.03 2.04 -8.99
CA ARG A 144 -1.32 0.61 -8.95
C ARG A 144 -2.51 0.29 -8.05
N LEU A 145 -2.72 1.06 -6.97
CA LEU A 145 -3.86 0.87 -6.06
C LEU A 145 -5.19 1.16 -6.74
N TRP A 146 -5.21 2.12 -7.67
CA TRP A 146 -6.42 2.52 -8.40
C TRP A 146 -6.68 1.62 -9.62
N GLU A 147 -5.63 1.15 -10.28
CA GLU A 147 -5.72 0.14 -11.35
C GLU A 147 -6.15 -1.24 -10.81
N SER A 148 -5.85 -1.53 -9.53
CA SER A 148 -6.27 -2.74 -8.83
C SER A 148 -7.77 -2.89 -8.58
N GLY A 149 -8.61 -1.91 -8.97
CA GLY A 149 -10.06 -2.12 -9.09
C GLY A 149 -10.45 -3.24 -10.07
N VAL A 150 -9.52 -3.71 -10.91
CA VAL A 150 -9.72 -4.83 -11.86
C VAL A 150 -8.78 -6.01 -11.60
N ALA A 151 -7.71 -5.82 -10.81
CA ALA A 151 -6.78 -6.89 -10.46
C ALA A 151 -6.98 -7.28 -8.99
N SER A 152 -7.80 -8.33 -8.80
CA SER A 152 -7.92 -9.14 -7.57
C SER A 152 -6.67 -9.05 -6.71
N ALA A 153 -6.83 -8.63 -5.45
CA ALA A 153 -5.87 -8.98 -4.41
C ALA A 153 -5.49 -10.46 -4.59
N PRO A 154 -4.22 -10.86 -4.43
CA PRO A 154 -3.84 -12.26 -4.52
C PRO A 154 -4.71 -13.03 -3.53
N VAL A 155 -5.66 -13.82 -4.04
CA VAL A 155 -6.53 -14.65 -3.21
C VAL A 155 -5.61 -15.45 -2.29
N PRO A 156 -5.79 -15.42 -0.95
CA PRO A 156 -5.00 -16.22 -0.04
C PRO A 156 -4.96 -17.67 -0.54
N GLY A 157 -3.76 -18.17 -0.84
CA GLY A 157 -3.55 -19.43 -1.55
C GLY A 157 -3.05 -19.33 -3.01
N ARG A 158 -3.07 -18.17 -3.67
CA ARG A 158 -2.47 -17.99 -5.01
C ARG A 158 -1.08 -17.34 -5.00
N ALA A 159 -0.64 -16.76 -3.88
CA ALA A 159 0.71 -16.19 -3.77
C ALA A 159 1.80 -17.25 -4.00
N LEU A 160 1.64 -18.44 -3.42
CA LEU A 160 2.55 -19.57 -3.64
C LEU A 160 2.59 -20.01 -5.12
N GLU A 161 1.44 -19.95 -5.80
CA GLU A 161 1.34 -20.28 -7.23
C GLU A 161 1.96 -19.20 -8.12
N ALA A 162 1.90 -17.93 -7.72
CA ALA A 162 2.56 -16.85 -8.44
C ALA A 162 4.10 -16.98 -8.36
N VAL A 163 4.65 -17.38 -7.21
CA VAL A 163 6.10 -17.51 -7.01
C VAL A 163 6.65 -18.81 -7.61
N LEU A 164 6.00 -19.94 -7.34
CA LEU A 164 6.48 -21.26 -7.74
C LEU A 164 5.83 -21.77 -9.04
N GLY A 165 4.75 -21.16 -9.51
CA GLY A 165 3.89 -21.75 -10.52
C GLY A 165 2.95 -22.81 -9.91
N PRO A 166 1.81 -23.09 -10.56
CA PRO A 166 0.74 -23.91 -10.02
C PRO A 166 1.19 -25.34 -9.67
N ALA A 167 1.92 -26.01 -10.56
CA ALA A 167 2.35 -27.39 -10.35
C ALA A 167 3.30 -27.55 -9.15
N ARG A 168 4.27 -26.63 -8.97
CA ARG A 168 5.22 -26.71 -7.84
C ARG A 168 4.55 -26.34 -6.52
N ALA A 169 3.63 -25.37 -6.52
CA ALA A 169 2.85 -25.03 -5.33
C ALA A 169 1.95 -26.19 -4.88
N GLN A 170 1.24 -26.84 -5.82
CA GLN A 170 0.40 -27.99 -5.53
C GLN A 170 1.21 -29.18 -5.00
N LEU A 171 2.35 -29.47 -5.61
CA LEU A 171 3.25 -30.53 -5.16
C LEU A 171 3.81 -30.26 -3.76
N LEU A 172 4.22 -29.01 -3.48
CA LEU A 172 4.73 -28.61 -2.18
C LEU A 172 3.65 -28.78 -1.09
N ARG A 173 2.41 -28.34 -1.34
CA ARG A 173 1.28 -28.55 -0.42
C ARG A 173 1.03 -30.03 -0.15
N ALA A 174 0.95 -30.84 -1.21
CA ALA A 174 0.68 -32.27 -1.09
C ALA A 174 1.74 -33.01 -0.25
N ALA A 175 3.00 -32.58 -0.33
CA ALA A 175 4.13 -33.21 0.36
C ALA A 175 4.18 -32.97 1.89
N GLU A 176 3.08 -32.51 2.51
CA GLU A 176 2.94 -32.48 3.99
C GLU A 176 3.20 -33.85 4.61
N ARG A 177 2.64 -34.86 3.95
CA ARG A 177 2.85 -36.26 4.24
C ARG A 177 3.75 -36.84 3.15
N PRO A 178 4.65 -37.78 3.49
CA PRO A 178 5.46 -38.44 2.49
C PRO A 178 4.60 -39.04 1.39
N LEU A 179 4.91 -38.74 0.13
CA LEU A 179 4.19 -39.25 -1.04
C LEU A 179 5.15 -39.82 -2.09
N THR A 180 4.72 -40.84 -2.80
CA THR A 180 5.48 -41.46 -3.88
C THR A 180 5.47 -40.58 -5.14
N MET A 181 6.45 -40.78 -6.03
CA MET A 181 6.46 -40.12 -7.34
C MET A 181 5.22 -40.45 -8.20
N GLY A 182 4.60 -41.62 -7.98
CA GLY A 182 3.35 -42.00 -8.64
C GLY A 182 2.17 -41.17 -8.15
N GLU A 183 2.01 -41.05 -6.84
CA GLU A 183 0.99 -40.18 -6.21
C GLU A 183 1.19 -38.72 -6.63
N ALA A 184 2.44 -38.24 -6.69
CA ALA A 184 2.75 -36.90 -7.21
C ALA A 184 2.28 -36.71 -8.66
N SER A 185 2.45 -37.72 -9.53
CA SER A 185 1.98 -37.68 -10.91
C SER A 185 0.46 -37.60 -11.00
N THR A 186 -0.24 -38.37 -10.18
CA THR A 186 -1.70 -38.34 -10.08
C THR A 186 -2.21 -36.98 -9.60
N ILE A 187 -1.58 -36.42 -8.55
CA ILE A 187 -1.98 -35.12 -7.98
C ILE A 187 -1.80 -33.98 -8.97
N LEU A 188 -0.70 -33.99 -9.72
CA LEU A 188 -0.39 -32.95 -10.71
C LEU A 188 -1.07 -33.17 -12.06
N GLY A 189 -1.65 -34.35 -12.30
CA GLY A 189 -2.22 -34.73 -13.60
C GLY A 189 -1.20 -34.70 -14.73
N CYS A 190 0.08 -34.97 -14.45
CA CYS A 190 1.15 -34.86 -15.44
C CYS A 190 2.04 -36.11 -15.51
N VAL A 191 2.81 -36.21 -16.60
CA VAL A 191 3.67 -37.36 -16.87
C VAL A 191 4.84 -37.46 -15.88
N PRO A 192 5.36 -38.66 -15.57
CA PRO A 192 6.42 -38.86 -14.57
C PRO A 192 7.69 -38.03 -14.78
N SER A 193 8.04 -37.74 -16.05
CA SER A 193 9.17 -36.89 -16.40
C SER A 193 8.98 -35.44 -15.94
N ALA A 194 7.76 -34.89 -16.06
CA ALA A 194 7.41 -33.55 -15.60
C ALA A 194 7.42 -33.47 -14.07
N VAL A 195 6.90 -34.48 -13.38
CA VAL A 195 6.99 -34.57 -11.91
C VAL A 195 8.44 -34.58 -11.44
N THR A 196 9.27 -35.39 -12.08
CA THR A 196 10.71 -35.47 -11.76
C THR A 196 11.39 -34.11 -11.93
N HIS A 197 11.02 -33.36 -12.97
CA HIS A 197 11.51 -31.99 -13.19
C HIS A 197 11.08 -31.05 -12.03
N HIS A 198 9.80 -31.04 -11.67
CA HIS A 198 9.30 -30.20 -10.57
C HIS A 198 9.93 -30.57 -9.22
N CYS A 199 10.06 -31.85 -8.90
CA CYS A 199 10.72 -32.31 -7.69
C CYS A 199 12.18 -31.86 -7.63
N ARG A 200 12.95 -31.99 -8.73
CA ARG A 200 14.35 -31.52 -8.76
C ARG A 200 14.46 -30.03 -8.49
N ARG A 201 13.55 -29.21 -9.02
CA ARG A 201 13.54 -27.76 -8.79
C ARG A 201 13.23 -27.42 -7.33
N LEU A 202 12.26 -28.09 -6.72
CA LEU A 202 11.91 -27.87 -5.31
C LEU A 202 12.99 -28.37 -4.36
N GLU A 203 13.65 -29.48 -4.68
CA GLU A 203 14.76 -30.03 -3.89
C GLU A 203 16.00 -29.14 -3.99
N ALA A 204 16.32 -28.60 -5.18
CA ALA A 204 17.40 -27.62 -5.35
C ALA A 204 17.16 -26.33 -4.54
N ALA A 205 15.90 -25.97 -4.33
CA ALA A 205 15.49 -24.88 -3.45
C ALA A 205 15.35 -25.29 -1.96
N GLN A 206 15.72 -26.53 -1.61
CA GLN A 206 15.63 -27.09 -0.27
C GLN A 206 14.22 -27.10 0.34
N LEU A 207 13.17 -27.05 -0.49
CA LEU A 207 11.77 -27.01 -0.04
C LEU A 207 11.17 -28.42 0.16
N ILE A 208 11.78 -29.42 -0.47
CA ILE A 208 11.44 -30.84 -0.29
C ILE A 208 12.72 -31.66 -0.16
N THR A 209 12.57 -32.86 0.39
CA THR A 209 13.58 -33.93 0.31
C THR A 209 13.01 -35.12 -0.46
N ARG A 210 13.90 -35.85 -1.14
CA ARG A 210 13.58 -37.16 -1.72
C ARG A 210 14.37 -38.26 -1.04
N THR A 211 13.67 -39.29 -0.59
CA THR A 211 14.29 -40.46 0.05
C THR A 211 13.82 -41.74 -0.63
N ARG A 212 14.74 -42.69 -0.82
CA ARG A 212 14.41 -43.98 -1.41
C ARG A 212 13.92 -44.91 -0.31
N ASN A 213 12.71 -45.43 -0.44
CA ASN A 213 12.13 -46.42 0.46
C ASN A 213 11.74 -47.67 -0.35
N GLY A 214 12.58 -48.71 -0.27
CA GLY A 214 12.45 -49.92 -1.05
C GLY A 214 12.49 -49.65 -2.57
N LYS A 215 11.39 -49.97 -3.26
CA LYS A 215 11.23 -49.74 -4.71
C LYS A 215 10.72 -48.33 -5.05
N ASN A 216 10.30 -47.55 -4.06
CA ASN A 216 9.67 -46.25 -4.25
C ASN A 216 10.60 -45.11 -3.84
N VAL A 217 10.41 -43.94 -4.46
CA VAL A 217 10.99 -42.68 -4.01
C VAL A 217 9.88 -41.87 -3.35
N LEU A 218 10.09 -41.52 -2.09
CA LEU A 218 9.20 -40.67 -1.31
C LEU A 218 9.67 -39.23 -1.37
N VAL A 219 8.71 -38.33 -1.51
CA VAL A 219 8.87 -36.88 -1.49
C VAL A 219 8.22 -36.37 -0.21
N ARG A 220 8.93 -35.54 0.54
CA ARG A 220 8.41 -34.90 1.76
C ARG A 220 8.85 -33.44 1.83
N ARG A 221 7.98 -32.56 2.33
CA ARG A 221 8.35 -31.19 2.70
C ARG A 221 9.47 -31.16 3.74
N THR A 222 10.33 -30.16 3.59
CA THR A 222 11.33 -29.78 4.60
C THR A 222 10.74 -28.71 5.53
N PRO A 223 11.36 -28.44 6.68
CA PRO A 223 10.98 -27.30 7.52
C PRO A 223 10.99 -25.96 6.77
N THR A 224 11.95 -25.76 5.85
CA THR A 224 11.99 -24.57 4.97
C THR A 224 10.77 -24.51 4.04
N GLY A 225 10.32 -25.66 3.53
CA GLY A 225 9.10 -25.78 2.74
C GLY A 225 7.84 -25.44 3.54
N ASP A 226 7.78 -25.85 4.82
CA ASP A 226 6.67 -25.52 5.72
C ASP A 226 6.63 -24.01 6.03
N GLN A 227 7.78 -23.41 6.37
CA GLN A 227 7.89 -21.96 6.59
C GLN A 227 7.47 -21.15 5.37
N LEU A 228 7.84 -21.59 4.16
CA LEU A 228 7.43 -20.91 2.93
C LEU A 228 5.91 -20.97 2.73
N ILE A 229 5.27 -22.09 3.06
CA ILE A 229 3.80 -22.21 3.01
C ILE A 229 3.18 -21.26 4.03
N GLU A 230 3.66 -21.22 5.27
CA GLU A 230 3.13 -20.33 6.30
C GLU A 230 3.27 -18.84 5.91
N LEU A 231 4.44 -18.44 5.42
CA LEU A 231 4.72 -17.08 4.98
C LEU A 231 3.78 -16.61 3.85
N LEU A 232 3.44 -17.51 2.92
CA LEU A 232 2.64 -17.20 1.73
C LEU A 232 1.17 -17.63 1.83
N ALA A 233 0.76 -18.21 2.96
CA ALA A 233 -0.62 -18.53 3.30
C ALA A 233 -1.24 -17.55 4.31
N THR A 234 -0.42 -16.73 4.97
CA THR A 234 -0.89 -15.68 5.88
C THR A 234 -1.51 -14.53 5.07
N PRO A 235 -2.75 -14.09 5.40
CA PRO A 235 -3.44 -13.00 4.70
C PRO A 235 -2.76 -11.64 4.88
#